data_AF-A0A914AZA9-F1
#
_entry.id   AF-A0A914AZA9-F1
#
_cell.length_a   1.000
_cell.length_b   1.000
_cell.length_c   1.000
_cell.angle_alpha   90.00
_cell.angle_beta   90.00
_cell.angle_gamma   90.00
#
_symmetry.space_group_name_H-M   'P 1'
#
loop_
_entity.id
_entity.type
_entity.pdbx_description
1 polymer ?
#
loop_
_entity_poly.entity_id
_entity_poly.type
_entity_poly.pdbx_seq_one_letter_code
_entity_poly.pdbx_strand_id
1 'polypeptide(L)'
;MDRRSTCTIADLPPEILAYMLSKLSGPTIAKVAVVCKQFYEASKIETIWQHRCFEDYGFTSDELDGWGIESFRIVYIKVLYPYSHVIGVWQPQIGSYGGLVSIKIRDGAIRAAQYLPPVDPKVCMPLRRKELFQIQLTSEGFTQTECLKGPHGPHKLQILRGGGEGEFVLKCCKPEKHRYHNSRQEELQEWIRQEIGAKEGEILLFNYDHHIELLRIKYIILNQYDENCAFQRLHLPGPQPNEPIQPGLFKGTYGGHGIEIISLKYEEDKLRGYKVTGDPNVPACQLSIEVHLDEPMVLGSAEQETLAMLESVDRDDVLIRDPKDLPSSQPFLVPAGVHDHGMGDVGRKLNMDLKRCRRRYYGTGLIAMHGFRNSSRTPCHFILFNEEVFALLWLELHSISIFHRVCEQI
;
A
#
# COMPACT_ATOMS: atom_id res chain seq x y z
N MET A 1 -44.73 -44.59 -39.43
CA MET A 1 -44.41 -43.18 -39.15
C MET A 1 -43.30 -43.16 -38.13
N ASP A 2 -42.08 -42.93 -38.60
CA ASP A 2 -40.87 -42.94 -37.81
C ASP A 2 -40.84 -41.64 -36.98
N ARG A 3 -41.08 -41.72 -35.66
CA ARG A 3 -40.93 -40.56 -34.78
C ARG A 3 -39.44 -40.28 -34.70
N ARG A 4 -38.94 -39.33 -35.51
CA ARG A 4 -37.62 -38.75 -35.30
C ARG A 4 -37.59 -38.20 -33.87
N SER A 5 -36.90 -38.88 -32.97
CA SER A 5 -36.64 -38.42 -31.62
C SER A 5 -35.86 -37.10 -31.73
N THR A 6 -36.55 -35.98 -31.52
CA THR A 6 -35.90 -34.67 -31.48
C THR A 6 -35.20 -34.55 -30.14
N CYS A 7 -33.89 -34.82 -30.12
CA CYS A 7 -33.02 -34.55 -28.97
C CYS A 7 -32.78 -33.04 -28.88
N THR A 8 -33.12 -32.45 -27.73
CA THR A 8 -32.83 -31.06 -27.41
C THR A 8 -31.61 -30.98 -26.48
N ILE A 9 -31.03 -29.78 -26.32
CA ILE A 9 -29.89 -29.60 -25.40
C ILE A 9 -30.25 -30.05 -23.97
N ALA A 10 -31.49 -29.86 -23.53
CA ALA A 10 -31.94 -30.25 -22.19
C ALA A 10 -32.00 -31.77 -21.98
N ASP A 11 -31.97 -32.56 -23.05
CA ASP A 11 -31.98 -34.03 -23.01
C ASP A 11 -30.57 -34.62 -22.91
N LEU A 12 -29.51 -33.79 -22.95
CA LEU A 12 -28.13 -34.23 -22.79
C LEU A 12 -27.86 -34.73 -21.35
N PRO A 13 -26.92 -35.67 -21.18
CA PRO A 13 -26.50 -36.13 -19.85
C PRO A 13 -26.03 -34.99 -18.95
N PRO A 14 -26.25 -35.06 -17.62
CA PRO A 14 -25.85 -34.02 -16.67
C PRO A 14 -24.37 -33.63 -16.76
N GLU A 15 -23.48 -34.58 -17.09
CA GLU A 15 -22.04 -34.36 -17.24
C GLU A 15 -21.72 -33.48 -18.45
N ILE A 16 -22.43 -33.69 -19.56
CA ILE A 16 -22.28 -32.87 -20.77
C ILE A 16 -22.86 -31.48 -20.52
N LEU A 17 -24.00 -31.39 -19.85
CA LEU A 17 -24.57 -30.12 -19.42
C LEU A 17 -23.62 -29.36 -18.50
N ALA A 18 -23.02 -30.02 -17.52
CA ALA A 18 -22.05 -29.42 -16.61
C ALA A 18 -20.81 -28.93 -17.35
N TYR A 19 -20.28 -29.73 -18.28
CA TYR A 19 -19.17 -29.31 -19.13
C TYR A 19 -19.51 -28.07 -19.96
N MET A 20 -20.69 -28.03 -20.59
CA MET A 20 -21.14 -26.86 -21.35
C MET A 20 -21.31 -25.62 -20.45
N LEU A 21 -21.94 -25.79 -19.28
CA LEU A 21 -22.15 -24.70 -18.32
C LEU A 21 -20.83 -24.16 -17.75
N SER A 22 -19.82 -25.01 -17.55
CA SER A 22 -18.52 -24.57 -17.04
C SER A 22 -17.79 -23.63 -18.02
N LYS A 23 -18.14 -23.65 -19.31
CA LYS A 23 -17.62 -22.72 -20.32
C LYS A 23 -18.32 -21.35 -20.33
N LEU A 24 -19.37 -21.16 -19.53
CA LEU A 24 -20.09 -19.90 -19.42
C LEU A 24 -19.57 -19.08 -18.23
N SER A 25 -19.81 -17.78 -18.22
CA SER A 25 -19.57 -16.95 -17.02
C SER A 25 -20.63 -17.23 -15.95
N GLY A 26 -20.29 -17.05 -14.67
CA GLY A 26 -21.24 -17.23 -13.56
C GLY A 26 -22.60 -16.54 -13.76
N PRO A 27 -22.64 -15.25 -14.16
CA PRO A 27 -23.90 -14.57 -14.47
C PRO A 27 -24.72 -15.23 -15.60
N THR A 28 -24.03 -15.82 -16.58
CA THR A 28 -24.69 -16.52 -17.69
C THR A 28 -25.23 -17.87 -17.22
N ILE A 29 -24.51 -18.61 -16.37
CA ILE A 29 -25.00 -19.84 -15.74
C ILE A 29 -26.29 -19.57 -14.97
N ALA A 30 -26.36 -18.44 -14.22
CA ALA A 30 -27.58 -18.05 -13.50
C ALA A 30 -28.77 -17.81 -14.44
N LYS A 31 -28.55 -17.22 -15.62
CA LYS A 31 -29.60 -17.03 -16.65
C LYS A 31 -30.03 -18.37 -17.25
N VAL A 32 -29.12 -19.31 -17.48
CA VAL A 32 -29.44 -20.65 -18.00
C VAL A 32 -30.21 -21.47 -16.96
N ALA A 33 -29.87 -21.33 -15.68
CA ALA A 33 -30.49 -22.07 -14.58
C ALA A 33 -32.00 -21.76 -14.41
N VAL A 34 -32.50 -20.62 -14.89
CA VAL A 34 -33.93 -20.25 -14.79
C VAL A 34 -34.76 -20.69 -16.00
N VAL A 35 -34.14 -21.33 -17.01
CA VAL A 35 -34.83 -21.74 -18.24
C VAL A 35 -35.67 -23.01 -18.04
N CYS A 36 -35.13 -24.03 -17.38
CA CYS A 36 -35.83 -25.29 -17.12
C CYS A 36 -35.25 -26.04 -15.91
N LYS A 37 -35.98 -27.05 -15.43
CA LYS A 37 -35.57 -27.88 -14.27
C LYS A 37 -34.22 -28.58 -14.52
N GLN A 38 -33.99 -29.09 -15.71
CA GLN A 38 -32.76 -29.79 -16.08
C GLN A 38 -31.54 -28.88 -15.97
N PHE A 39 -31.62 -27.66 -16.50
CA PHE A 39 -30.54 -26.68 -16.37
C PHE A 39 -30.37 -26.16 -14.94
N TYR A 40 -31.48 -26.00 -14.20
CA TYR A 40 -31.42 -25.66 -12.78
C TYR A 40 -30.63 -26.69 -11.98
N GLU A 41 -30.96 -27.98 -12.12
CA GLU A 41 -30.25 -29.06 -11.42
C GLU A 41 -28.81 -29.20 -11.91
N ALA A 42 -28.55 -29.15 -13.23
CA ALA A 42 -27.19 -29.18 -13.76
C ALA A 42 -26.34 -28.02 -13.23
N SER A 43 -26.92 -26.82 -13.07
CA SER A 43 -26.21 -25.66 -12.52
C SER A 43 -25.70 -25.88 -11.09
N LYS A 44 -26.22 -26.86 -10.34
CA LYS A 44 -25.81 -27.12 -8.94
C LYS A 44 -24.56 -27.98 -8.84
N ILE A 45 -24.08 -28.55 -9.95
CA ILE A 45 -22.92 -29.44 -9.95
C ILE A 45 -21.66 -28.66 -9.54
N GLU A 46 -20.99 -29.11 -8.47
CA GLU A 46 -19.86 -28.40 -7.85
C GLU A 46 -18.65 -28.26 -8.78
N THR A 47 -18.39 -29.23 -9.65
CA THR A 47 -17.26 -29.15 -10.60
C THR A 47 -17.37 -27.97 -11.57
N ILE A 48 -18.58 -27.49 -11.85
CA ILE A 48 -18.80 -26.24 -12.60
C ILE A 48 -18.22 -25.08 -11.82
N TRP A 49 -18.60 -24.96 -10.54
CA TRP A 49 -18.21 -23.83 -9.70
C TRP A 49 -16.77 -23.88 -9.27
N GLN A 50 -16.19 -25.07 -9.08
CA GLN A 50 -14.75 -25.23 -8.91
C GLN A 50 -13.99 -24.63 -10.10
N HIS A 51 -14.40 -24.97 -11.34
CA HIS A 51 -13.79 -24.42 -12.54
C HIS A 51 -13.99 -22.89 -12.64
N ARG A 52 -15.17 -22.37 -12.25
CA ARG A 52 -15.43 -20.92 -12.27
C ARG A 52 -14.73 -20.14 -11.18
N CYS A 53 -14.60 -20.69 -9.97
CA CYS A 53 -13.78 -20.11 -8.92
C CYS A 53 -12.33 -19.95 -9.38
N PHE A 54 -11.74 -21.00 -9.97
CA PHE A 54 -10.37 -20.96 -10.47
C PHE A 54 -10.20 -19.99 -11.65
N GLU A 55 -11.04 -20.08 -12.67
CA GLU A 55 -10.86 -19.31 -13.89
C GLU A 55 -11.22 -17.83 -13.73
N ASP A 56 -12.28 -17.51 -12.98
CA ASP A 56 -12.74 -16.13 -12.83
C ASP A 56 -11.92 -15.38 -11.76
N TYR A 57 -11.37 -16.09 -10.76
CA TYR A 57 -10.78 -15.48 -9.57
C TYR A 57 -9.45 -16.09 -9.11
N GLY A 58 -8.93 -17.13 -9.77
CA GLY A 58 -7.75 -17.87 -9.32
C GLY A 58 -7.98 -18.71 -8.05
N PHE A 59 -9.23 -18.89 -7.62
CA PHE A 59 -9.56 -19.54 -6.35
C PHE A 59 -9.48 -21.07 -6.46
N THR A 60 -8.74 -21.69 -5.55
CA THR A 60 -8.34 -23.10 -5.57
C THR A 60 -9.04 -23.96 -4.51
N SER A 61 -8.86 -25.28 -4.57
CA SER A 61 -9.37 -26.20 -3.55
C SER A 61 -8.73 -25.98 -2.18
N ASP A 62 -7.42 -25.69 -2.14
CA ASP A 62 -6.69 -25.45 -0.89
C ASP A 62 -7.23 -24.22 -0.14
N GLU A 63 -7.73 -23.23 -0.88
CA GLU A 63 -8.38 -22.06 -0.29
C GLU A 63 -9.78 -22.37 0.25
N LEU A 64 -10.49 -23.36 -0.31
CA LEU A 64 -11.84 -23.75 0.12
C LEU A 64 -11.85 -24.31 1.54
N ASP A 65 -10.86 -25.14 1.89
CA ASP A 65 -10.75 -25.81 3.19
C ASP A 65 -10.85 -24.84 4.38
N GLY A 66 -10.36 -23.61 4.20
CA GLY A 66 -10.41 -22.58 5.24
C GLY A 66 -11.81 -22.02 5.54
N TRP A 67 -12.76 -22.10 4.60
CA TRP A 67 -14.07 -21.44 4.72
C TRP A 67 -15.07 -22.18 5.61
N GLY A 68 -14.74 -23.40 6.06
CA GLY A 68 -15.65 -24.21 6.87
C GLY A 68 -16.91 -24.66 6.13
N ILE A 69 -16.88 -24.60 4.79
CA ILE A 69 -17.95 -25.07 3.91
C ILE A 69 -17.37 -25.81 2.70
N GLU A 70 -17.99 -26.92 2.33
CA GLU A 70 -17.55 -27.77 1.21
C GLU A 70 -18.36 -27.48 -0.07
N SER A 71 -18.47 -26.21 -0.47
CA SER A 71 -19.17 -25.82 -1.70
C SER A 71 -18.54 -24.62 -2.38
N PHE A 72 -17.93 -24.85 -3.54
CA PHE A 72 -17.46 -23.81 -4.45
C PHE A 72 -18.62 -22.96 -4.93
N ARG A 73 -19.80 -23.55 -5.14
CA ARG A 73 -21.00 -22.80 -5.54
C ARG A 73 -21.37 -21.73 -4.52
N ILE A 74 -21.38 -22.07 -3.24
CA ILE A 74 -21.69 -21.11 -2.17
C ILE A 74 -20.61 -20.01 -2.14
N VAL A 75 -19.32 -20.37 -2.12
CA VAL A 75 -18.22 -19.39 -2.12
C VAL A 75 -18.30 -18.45 -3.33
N TYR A 76 -18.53 -18.99 -4.53
CA TYR A 76 -18.67 -18.19 -5.74
C TYR A 76 -19.79 -17.16 -5.62
N ILE A 77 -21.00 -17.63 -5.27
CA ILE A 77 -22.22 -16.81 -5.30
C ILE A 77 -22.25 -15.80 -4.14
N LYS A 78 -21.76 -16.22 -2.96
CA LYS A 78 -21.92 -15.45 -1.71
C LYS A 78 -20.70 -14.60 -1.37
N VAL A 79 -19.53 -14.89 -1.96
CA VAL A 79 -18.27 -14.21 -1.62
C VAL A 79 -17.55 -13.67 -2.85
N LEU A 80 -17.11 -14.55 -3.76
CA LEU A 80 -16.21 -14.13 -4.84
C LEU A 80 -16.91 -13.20 -5.83
N TYR A 81 -18.10 -13.57 -6.31
CA TYR A 81 -18.84 -12.73 -7.24
C TYR A 81 -19.22 -11.37 -6.63
N PRO A 82 -19.73 -11.28 -5.38
CA PRO A 82 -20.10 -9.99 -4.82
C PRO A 82 -18.91 -9.14 -4.34
N TYR A 83 -17.79 -9.73 -3.91
CA TYR A 83 -16.74 -9.01 -3.17
C TYR A 83 -15.32 -9.12 -3.73
N SER A 84 -15.05 -9.93 -4.76
CA SER A 84 -13.71 -9.99 -5.38
C SER A 84 -13.19 -8.63 -5.85
N HIS A 85 -14.08 -7.71 -6.23
CA HIS A 85 -13.72 -6.35 -6.64
C HIS A 85 -12.99 -5.54 -5.56
N VAL A 86 -13.08 -5.92 -4.27
CA VAL A 86 -12.30 -5.27 -3.19
C VAL A 86 -10.93 -5.90 -2.98
N ILE A 87 -10.63 -7.04 -3.58
CA ILE A 87 -9.31 -7.70 -3.45
C ILE A 87 -8.25 -6.86 -4.16
N GLY A 88 -7.08 -6.75 -3.54
CA GLY A 88 -5.92 -6.02 -4.05
C GLY A 88 -5.34 -5.02 -3.04
N VAL A 89 -4.55 -4.08 -3.55
CA VAL A 89 -3.88 -3.03 -2.78
C VAL A 89 -4.61 -1.71 -2.97
N TRP A 90 -4.82 -0.99 -1.87
CA TRP A 90 -5.69 0.17 -1.81
C TRP A 90 -5.09 1.28 -0.96
N GLN A 91 -5.41 2.51 -1.37
CA GLN A 91 -5.11 3.71 -0.62
C GLN A 91 -6.42 4.30 -0.07
N PRO A 92 -6.61 4.32 1.26
CA PRO A 92 -7.73 5.01 1.87
C PRO A 92 -7.60 6.52 1.65
N GLN A 93 -8.70 7.17 1.29
CA GLN A 93 -8.77 8.58 0.97
C GLN A 93 -8.96 9.41 2.25
N ILE A 94 -7.92 9.47 3.07
CA ILE A 94 -7.95 10.15 4.39
C ILE A 94 -7.22 11.49 4.30
N GLY A 95 -7.94 12.54 3.90
CA GLY A 95 -7.41 13.90 3.79
C GLY A 95 -6.03 13.94 3.12
N SER A 96 -5.05 14.56 3.79
CA SER A 96 -3.67 14.59 3.29
C SER A 96 -2.82 13.36 3.65
N TYR A 97 -3.31 12.47 4.51
CA TYR A 97 -2.52 11.37 5.06
C TYR A 97 -2.53 10.10 4.24
N GLY A 98 -3.60 9.81 3.50
CA GLY A 98 -3.71 8.58 2.72
C GLY A 98 -3.61 7.31 3.58
N GLY A 99 -2.94 6.28 3.07
CA GLY A 99 -2.72 5.02 3.78
C GLY A 99 -2.34 3.88 2.83
N LEU A 100 -2.08 2.71 3.40
CA LEU A 100 -1.81 1.50 2.64
C LEU A 100 -2.61 0.34 3.22
N VAL A 101 -3.46 -0.27 2.39
CA VAL A 101 -4.31 -1.40 2.76
C VAL A 101 -4.17 -2.52 1.75
N SER A 102 -3.95 -3.74 2.24
CA SER A 102 -3.99 -4.96 1.44
C SER A 102 -5.23 -5.76 1.78
N ILE A 103 -5.91 -6.25 0.76
CA ILE A 103 -7.11 -7.09 0.88
C ILE A 103 -6.85 -8.37 0.12
N LYS A 104 -6.84 -9.51 0.82
CA LYS A 104 -6.50 -10.84 0.28
C LYS A 104 -7.45 -11.90 0.80
N ILE A 105 -7.58 -13.01 0.06
CA ILE A 105 -8.19 -14.23 0.58
C ILE A 105 -7.16 -14.93 1.45
N ARG A 106 -7.52 -15.23 2.71
CA ARG A 106 -6.67 -15.95 3.65
C ARG A 106 -7.50 -16.51 4.80
N ASP A 107 -7.19 -17.72 5.23
CA ASP A 107 -7.78 -18.37 6.41
C ASP A 107 -9.32 -18.33 6.36
N GLY A 108 -9.90 -18.74 5.22
CA GLY A 108 -11.35 -18.84 5.04
C GLY A 108 -12.11 -17.52 4.95
N ALA A 109 -11.44 -16.41 4.65
CA ALA A 109 -12.07 -15.10 4.57
C ALA A 109 -11.36 -14.20 3.56
N ILE A 110 -12.07 -13.19 3.04
CA ILE A 110 -11.42 -11.99 2.49
C ILE A 110 -11.05 -11.11 3.67
N ARG A 111 -9.76 -10.87 3.90
CA ARG A 111 -9.24 -10.10 5.03
C ARG A 111 -8.52 -8.86 4.55
N ALA A 112 -8.82 -7.73 5.19
CA ALA A 112 -8.20 -6.45 4.93
C ALA A 112 -7.30 -6.05 6.10
N ALA A 113 -6.05 -5.72 5.78
CA ALA A 113 -5.08 -5.22 6.76
C ALA A 113 -4.50 -3.89 6.32
N GLN A 114 -4.46 -2.93 7.25
CA GLN A 114 -3.74 -1.68 7.12
C GLN A 114 -2.28 -1.88 7.50
N TYR A 115 -1.40 -1.34 6.68
CA TYR A 115 0.02 -1.26 6.93
C TYR A 115 0.38 0.18 7.27
N LEU A 116 1.02 0.34 8.43
CA LEU A 116 1.44 1.61 9.00
C LEU A 116 2.97 1.66 9.02
N PRO A 117 3.56 2.85 8.81
CA PRO A 117 5.00 3.03 8.98
C PRO A 117 5.50 2.55 10.34
N PRO A 118 6.76 2.06 10.45
CA PRO A 118 7.39 1.85 11.75
C PRO A 118 7.53 3.17 12.52
N VAL A 119 7.92 3.08 13.77
CA VAL A 119 8.18 4.25 14.62
C VAL A 119 9.40 5.00 14.09
N ASP A 120 9.27 6.32 13.93
CA ASP A 120 10.35 7.19 13.50
C ASP A 120 11.57 7.16 14.47
N PRO A 121 12.82 7.24 13.98
CA PRO A 121 13.28 7.25 12.58
C PRO A 121 13.63 5.85 12.04
N LYS A 122 13.04 4.78 12.60
CA LYS A 122 13.45 3.37 12.36
C LYS A 122 12.92 2.81 11.03
N VAL A 123 13.29 3.44 9.92
CA VAL A 123 12.77 3.17 8.56
C VAL A 123 12.98 1.73 8.07
N CYS A 124 14.03 1.07 8.55
CA CYS A 124 14.37 -0.31 8.20
C CYS A 124 13.53 -1.35 8.95
N MET A 125 12.78 -0.96 9.98
CA MET A 125 11.88 -1.89 10.69
C MET A 125 10.67 -2.26 9.81
N PRO A 126 10.03 -3.42 10.08
CA PRO A 126 8.82 -3.81 9.38
C PRO A 126 7.67 -2.81 9.57
N LEU A 127 6.81 -2.72 8.56
CA LEU A 127 5.52 -2.04 8.67
C LEU A 127 4.71 -2.66 9.82
N ARG A 128 4.09 -1.81 10.63
CA ARG A 128 3.11 -2.24 11.62
C ARG A 128 1.83 -2.63 10.89
N ARG A 129 1.15 -3.68 11.36
CA ARG A 129 -0.06 -4.22 10.72
C ARG A 129 -1.25 -4.13 11.66
N LYS A 130 -2.39 -3.63 11.17
CA LYS A 130 -3.68 -3.62 11.88
C LYS A 130 -4.76 -4.24 11.00
N GLU A 131 -5.53 -5.18 11.54
CA GLU A 131 -6.70 -5.71 10.83
C GLU A 131 -7.78 -4.61 10.73
N LEU A 132 -8.42 -4.50 9.56
CA LEU A 132 -9.45 -3.49 9.30
C LEU A 132 -10.84 -4.10 9.21
N PHE A 133 -10.99 -5.11 8.34
CA PHE A 133 -12.25 -5.79 8.14
C PHE A 133 -12.06 -7.19 7.58
N GLN A 134 -13.12 -7.99 7.66
CA GLN A 134 -13.18 -9.29 7.03
C GLN A 134 -14.54 -9.56 6.38
N ILE A 135 -14.54 -10.44 5.40
CA ILE A 135 -15.73 -11.02 4.77
C ILE A 135 -15.60 -12.54 4.86
N GLN A 136 -16.49 -13.16 5.60
CA GLN A 136 -16.48 -14.61 5.84
C GLN A 136 -17.87 -15.20 5.66
N LEU A 137 -17.95 -16.53 5.67
CA LEU A 137 -19.22 -17.26 5.70
C LEU A 137 -19.49 -17.79 7.11
N THR A 138 -20.75 -17.82 7.50
CA THR A 138 -21.19 -18.57 8.69
C THR A 138 -21.20 -20.06 8.39
N SER A 139 -21.30 -20.88 9.44
CA SER A 139 -21.55 -22.32 9.32
C SER A 139 -22.82 -22.67 8.54
N GLU A 140 -23.78 -21.73 8.46
CA GLU A 140 -25.02 -21.85 7.68
C GLU A 140 -24.88 -21.35 6.24
N GLY A 141 -23.69 -20.89 5.82
CA GLY A 141 -23.42 -20.41 4.47
C GLY A 141 -23.89 -18.98 4.18
N PHE A 142 -24.14 -18.16 5.21
CA PHE A 142 -24.47 -16.74 5.06
C PHE A 142 -23.22 -15.86 5.11
N THR A 143 -23.14 -14.86 4.24
CA THR A 143 -22.03 -13.90 4.25
C THR A 143 -22.14 -12.94 5.43
N GLN A 144 -21.03 -12.75 6.15
CA GLN A 144 -20.85 -11.73 7.16
C GLN A 144 -19.73 -10.77 6.76
N THR A 145 -20.04 -9.48 6.77
CA THR A 145 -19.08 -8.39 6.60
C THR A 145 -18.85 -7.71 7.94
N GLU A 146 -17.62 -7.76 8.43
CA GLU A 146 -17.29 -7.35 9.78
C GLU A 146 -16.14 -6.34 9.82
N CYS A 147 -16.35 -5.24 10.53
CA CYS A 147 -15.31 -4.30 10.93
C CYS A 147 -14.56 -4.90 12.12
N LEU A 148 -13.23 -4.81 12.07
CA LEU A 148 -12.32 -5.35 13.08
C LEU A 148 -11.64 -4.25 13.91
N LYS A 149 -12.06 -2.99 13.72
CA LYS A 149 -11.51 -1.84 14.45
C LYS A 149 -11.97 -1.82 15.91
N GLY A 150 -11.14 -1.26 16.77
CA GLY A 150 -11.47 -1.09 18.18
C GLY A 150 -11.33 -2.37 19.02
N PRO A 151 -11.56 -2.28 20.34
CA PRO A 151 -11.37 -3.40 21.25
C PRO A 151 -12.63 -4.27 21.42
N HIS A 152 -13.80 -3.83 20.95
CA HIS A 152 -15.09 -4.46 21.25
C HIS A 152 -15.51 -5.56 20.25
N GLY A 153 -14.49 -6.21 19.67
CA GLY A 153 -14.61 -7.33 18.74
C GLY A 153 -15.28 -7.00 17.40
N PRO A 154 -15.42 -8.01 16.53
CA PRO A 154 -16.05 -7.85 15.22
C PRO A 154 -17.47 -7.27 15.32
N HIS A 155 -17.82 -6.43 14.35
CA HIS A 155 -19.15 -5.81 14.28
C HIS A 155 -19.54 -5.42 12.87
N LYS A 156 -20.84 -5.18 12.66
CA LYS A 156 -21.42 -5.01 11.33
C LYS A 156 -20.75 -3.90 10.52
N LEU A 157 -20.37 -4.24 9.29
CA LEU A 157 -19.78 -3.36 8.30
C LEU A 157 -20.59 -3.40 7.00
N GLN A 158 -20.63 -2.29 6.28
CA GLN A 158 -21.11 -2.21 4.90
C GLN A 158 -19.95 -1.86 3.96
N ILE A 159 -19.96 -2.53 2.81
CA ILE A 159 -19.07 -2.24 1.69
C ILE A 159 -19.96 -1.73 0.56
N LEU A 160 -19.73 -0.49 0.15
CA LEU A 160 -20.49 0.19 -0.88
C LEU A 160 -19.59 0.41 -2.10
N ARG A 161 -20.17 0.41 -3.30
CA ARG A 161 -19.43 0.83 -4.50
C ARG A 161 -19.07 2.31 -4.40
N GLY A 162 -17.89 2.69 -4.89
CA GLY A 162 -17.43 4.07 -4.95
C GLY A 162 -18.07 4.86 -6.11
N GLY A 163 -17.62 6.10 -6.27
CA GLY A 163 -18.11 7.00 -7.33
C GLY A 163 -17.40 6.77 -8.68
N GLY A 164 -16.15 6.30 -8.64
CA GLY A 164 -15.30 6.04 -9.79
C GLY A 164 -14.95 4.56 -10.00
N GLU A 165 -14.20 4.31 -11.08
CA GLU A 165 -13.60 2.99 -11.34
C GLU A 165 -12.50 2.70 -10.33
N GLY A 166 -12.47 1.47 -9.81
CA GLY A 166 -11.48 1.09 -8.81
C GLY A 166 -11.67 1.82 -7.48
N GLU A 167 -12.91 2.11 -7.10
CA GLU A 167 -13.27 2.71 -5.81
C GLU A 167 -14.31 1.89 -5.04
N PHE A 168 -14.16 1.86 -3.72
CA PHE A 168 -15.22 1.41 -2.82
C PHE A 168 -15.23 2.23 -1.53
N VAL A 169 -16.33 2.17 -0.78
CA VAL A 169 -16.48 2.86 0.51
C VAL A 169 -16.77 1.83 1.59
N LEU A 170 -16.02 1.92 2.69
CA LEU A 170 -16.34 1.22 3.93
C LEU A 170 -17.19 2.11 4.81
N LYS A 171 -18.26 1.53 5.37
CA LYS A 171 -19.11 2.16 6.37
C LYS A 171 -19.29 1.23 7.56
N CYS A 172 -18.68 1.59 8.70
CA CYS A 172 -18.95 0.92 9.96
C CYS A 172 -20.38 1.22 10.42
N CYS A 173 -21.12 0.19 10.83
CA CYS A 173 -22.48 0.36 11.35
C CYS A 173 -22.54 0.51 12.88
N LYS A 174 -21.41 0.37 13.58
CA LYS A 174 -21.30 0.43 15.04
C LYS A 174 -20.04 1.19 15.50
N PRO A 175 -19.86 2.46 15.09
CA PRO A 175 -18.64 3.22 15.38
C PRO A 175 -18.39 3.45 16.88
N GLU A 176 -19.41 3.33 17.73
CA GLU A 176 -19.26 3.34 19.18
C GLU A 176 -18.33 2.23 19.68
N LYS A 177 -18.21 1.11 18.94
CA LYS A 177 -17.31 -0.01 19.26
C LYS A 177 -15.84 0.27 18.97
N HIS A 178 -15.51 1.37 18.29
CA HIS A 178 -14.13 1.76 18.03
C HIS A 178 -13.44 2.37 19.25
N ARG A 179 -14.23 2.77 20.26
CA ARG A 179 -13.73 3.44 21.46
C ARG A 179 -12.94 2.49 22.35
N TYR A 180 -11.81 2.97 22.86
CA TYR A 180 -10.94 2.24 23.77
C TYR A 180 -11.11 2.67 25.22
N HIS A 181 -11.44 3.94 25.43
CA HIS A 181 -11.48 4.54 26.75
C HIS A 181 -12.78 5.31 26.97
N ASN A 182 -13.06 5.57 28.25
CA ASN A 182 -14.17 6.45 28.64
C ASN A 182 -13.91 7.92 28.22
N SER A 183 -12.66 8.25 27.86
CA SER A 183 -12.21 9.60 27.53
C SER A 183 -11.46 9.65 26.19
N ARG A 184 -11.86 10.57 25.30
CA ARG A 184 -11.14 10.85 24.03
C ARG A 184 -9.69 11.29 24.26
N GLN A 185 -9.40 11.89 25.42
CA GLN A 185 -8.06 12.36 25.75
C GLN A 185 -7.11 11.19 26.03
N GLU A 186 -7.60 10.15 26.71
CA GLU A 186 -6.84 8.93 26.97
C GLU A 186 -6.58 8.17 25.66
N GLU A 187 -7.59 8.08 24.79
CA GLU A 187 -7.43 7.48 23.45
C GLU A 187 -6.33 8.18 22.63
N LEU A 188 -6.35 9.51 22.62
CA LEU A 188 -5.32 10.32 21.94
C LEU A 188 -3.93 10.08 22.54
N GLN A 189 -3.81 10.06 23.87
CA GLN A 189 -2.52 9.86 24.54
C GLN A 189 -1.95 8.47 24.25
N GLU A 190 -2.78 7.43 24.32
CA GLU A 190 -2.39 6.06 24.01
C GLU A 190 -2.03 5.90 22.52
N TRP A 191 -2.79 6.52 21.63
CA TRP A 191 -2.48 6.53 20.20
C TRP A 191 -1.13 7.21 19.92
N ILE A 192 -0.88 8.39 20.51
CA ILE A 192 0.42 9.08 20.36
C ILE A 192 1.54 8.20 20.91
N ARG A 193 1.36 7.58 22.08
CA ARG A 193 2.34 6.67 22.70
C ARG A 193 2.73 5.55 21.74
N GLN A 194 1.75 4.96 21.04
CA GLN A 194 1.99 3.92 20.03
C GLN A 194 2.73 4.45 18.80
N GLU A 195 2.40 5.66 18.32
CA GLU A 195 3.04 6.25 17.14
C GLU A 195 4.50 6.64 17.39
N ILE A 196 4.83 7.08 18.61
CA ILE A 196 6.22 7.40 19.00
C ILE A 196 6.98 6.19 19.59
N GLY A 197 6.30 5.04 19.76
CA GLY A 197 6.91 3.82 20.31
C GLY A 197 7.34 3.91 21.77
N ALA A 198 6.72 4.79 22.56
CA ALA A 198 6.98 4.93 23.99
C ALA A 198 6.43 3.73 24.76
N LYS A 199 7.04 3.39 25.90
CA LYS A 199 6.60 2.26 26.73
C LYS A 199 5.36 2.65 27.55
N GLU A 200 4.57 1.64 27.93
CA GLU A 200 3.44 1.84 28.83
C GLU A 200 3.93 2.38 30.19
N GLY A 201 3.25 3.40 30.73
CA GLY A 201 3.62 4.06 31.98
C GLY A 201 4.75 5.10 31.88
N GLU A 202 5.34 5.31 30.70
CA GLU A 202 6.34 6.35 30.48
C GLU A 202 5.68 7.75 30.52
N ILE A 203 6.21 8.66 31.33
CA ILE A 203 5.66 10.02 31.45
C ILE A 203 6.03 10.80 30.19
N LEU A 204 5.06 10.91 29.29
CA LEU A 204 5.18 11.74 28.10
C LEU A 204 4.92 13.20 28.47
N LEU A 205 5.98 14.00 28.55
CA LEU A 205 5.90 15.45 28.67
C LEU A 205 5.48 16.03 27.31
N PHE A 206 4.18 15.97 26.99
CA PHE A 206 3.59 16.40 25.71
C PHE A 206 3.62 17.92 25.45
N ASN A 207 4.53 18.66 26.08
CA ASN A 207 4.54 20.11 26.03
C ASN A 207 5.63 20.60 25.05
N TYR A 208 5.20 21.30 24.00
CA TYR A 208 6.00 22.10 23.05
C TYR A 208 6.83 21.36 21.98
N ASP A 209 6.62 20.07 21.76
CA ASP A 209 7.19 19.39 20.59
C ASP A 209 6.25 19.51 19.37
N HIS A 210 6.72 20.15 18.31
CA HIS A 210 5.99 20.30 17.06
C HIS A 210 5.55 18.95 16.47
N HIS A 211 6.35 17.88 16.63
CA HIS A 211 5.98 16.54 16.19
C HIS A 211 4.70 16.04 16.88
N ILE A 212 4.56 16.28 18.19
CA ILE A 212 3.38 15.89 18.96
C ILE A 212 2.15 16.70 18.53
N GLU A 213 2.31 17.98 18.19
CA GLU A 213 1.22 18.79 17.63
C GLU A 213 0.73 18.23 16.28
N LEU A 214 1.66 17.86 15.40
CA LEU A 214 1.34 17.23 14.12
C LEU A 214 0.63 15.88 14.30
N LEU A 215 1.05 15.08 15.29
CA LEU A 215 0.36 13.83 15.65
C LEU A 215 -1.06 14.06 16.18
N ARG A 216 -1.30 15.11 16.97
CA ARG A 216 -2.65 15.47 17.42
C ARG A 216 -3.56 15.84 16.25
N ILE A 217 -3.05 16.64 15.30
CA ILE A 217 -3.79 17.01 14.08
C ILE A 217 -4.10 15.74 13.26
N LYS A 218 -3.10 14.86 13.08
CA LYS A 218 -3.25 13.58 12.39
C LYS A 218 -4.36 12.75 13.02
N TYR A 219 -4.34 12.56 14.34
CA TYR A 219 -5.38 11.81 15.06
C TYR A 219 -6.79 12.37 14.82
N ILE A 220 -6.95 13.70 14.89
CA ILE A 220 -8.26 14.35 14.65
C ILE A 220 -8.75 14.05 13.24
N ILE A 221 -7.89 14.18 12.23
CA ILE A 221 -8.24 13.92 10.84
C ILE A 221 -8.56 12.44 10.63
N LEU A 222 -7.72 11.51 11.11
CA LEU A 222 -7.97 10.07 10.98
C LEU A 222 -9.35 9.67 11.55
N ASN A 223 -9.72 10.23 12.70
CA ASN A 223 -11.01 9.96 13.33
C ASN A 223 -12.23 10.45 12.54
N GLN A 224 -12.08 11.45 11.67
CA GLN A 224 -13.19 11.89 10.81
C GLN A 224 -13.57 10.84 9.77
N TYR A 225 -12.62 9.96 9.40
CA TYR A 225 -12.80 8.89 8.41
C TYR A 225 -12.95 7.52 9.05
N ASP A 226 -13.05 7.45 10.38
CA ASP A 226 -13.04 6.18 11.08
C ASP A 226 -14.33 5.38 10.85
N GLU A 227 -15.46 6.08 10.75
CA GLU A 227 -16.78 5.49 10.48
C GLU A 227 -17.02 5.24 8.99
N ASN A 228 -16.59 6.17 8.12
CA ASN A 228 -16.78 6.12 6.68
C ASN A 228 -15.49 6.49 5.97
N CYS A 229 -14.99 5.61 5.09
CA CYS A 229 -13.76 5.87 4.34
C CYS A 229 -13.87 5.32 2.92
N ALA A 230 -13.54 6.16 1.94
CA ALA A 230 -13.39 5.76 0.55
C ALA A 230 -11.98 5.20 0.31
N PHE A 231 -11.87 4.25 -0.62
CA PHE A 231 -10.63 3.59 -0.99
C PHE A 231 -10.46 3.71 -2.50
N GLN A 232 -9.27 4.14 -2.92
CA GLN A 232 -8.85 4.14 -4.31
C GLN A 232 -7.89 2.98 -4.55
N ARG A 233 -8.04 2.27 -5.67
CA ARG A 233 -7.13 1.18 -6.04
C ARG A 233 -5.73 1.72 -6.25
N LEU A 234 -4.75 1.12 -5.57
CA LEU A 234 -3.33 1.43 -5.70
C LEU A 234 -2.66 0.37 -6.58
N HIS A 235 -2.24 0.78 -7.77
CA HIS A 235 -1.50 -0.10 -8.68
C HIS A 235 -0.02 -0.06 -8.34
N LEU A 236 0.52 -1.19 -7.89
CA LEU A 236 1.94 -1.31 -7.62
C LEU A 236 2.70 -1.58 -8.93
N PRO A 237 3.83 -0.90 -9.18
CA PRO A 237 4.64 -1.15 -10.35
C PRO A 237 5.28 -2.54 -10.28
N GLY A 238 5.28 -3.26 -11.40
CA GLY A 238 5.99 -4.53 -11.54
C GLY A 238 7.51 -4.32 -11.72
N PRO A 239 8.31 -5.40 -11.60
CA PRO A 239 9.76 -5.35 -11.84
C PRO A 239 10.09 -4.81 -13.24
N GLN A 240 11.19 -4.06 -13.35
CA GLN A 240 11.67 -3.49 -14.61
C GLN A 240 13.13 -3.92 -14.89
N PRO A 241 13.46 -4.39 -16.10
CA PRO A 241 14.81 -4.84 -16.41
C PRO A 241 15.78 -3.66 -16.55
N ASN A 242 17.05 -3.89 -16.20
CA ASN A 242 18.16 -2.95 -16.41
C ASN A 242 18.05 -1.59 -15.71
N GLU A 243 17.15 -1.47 -14.74
CA GLU A 243 16.99 -0.24 -13.95
C GLU A 243 17.98 -0.16 -12.78
N PRO A 244 18.40 1.05 -12.36
CA PRO A 244 19.34 1.21 -11.25
C PRO A 244 18.76 0.77 -9.90
N ILE A 245 17.44 0.82 -9.75
CA ILE A 245 16.70 0.33 -8.58
C ILE A 245 15.35 -0.23 -9.01
N GLN A 246 14.93 -1.39 -8.49
CA GLN A 246 13.59 -1.90 -8.80
C GLN A 246 12.49 -0.97 -8.28
N PRO A 247 11.43 -0.69 -9.06
CA PRO A 247 10.31 0.11 -8.59
C PRO A 247 9.57 -0.62 -7.45
N GLY A 248 8.70 0.09 -6.73
CA GLY A 248 7.94 -0.49 -5.63
C GLY A 248 7.72 0.48 -4.47
N LEU A 249 7.35 -0.08 -3.32
CA LEU A 249 7.06 0.69 -2.12
C LEU A 249 8.31 0.88 -1.25
N PHE A 250 8.47 2.08 -0.71
CA PHE A 250 9.56 2.44 0.20
C PHE A 250 9.01 3.22 1.39
N LYS A 251 9.57 2.94 2.56
CA LYS A 251 9.42 3.76 3.77
C LYS A 251 10.48 4.86 3.70
N GLY A 252 10.16 6.10 4.03
CA GLY A 252 11.09 7.22 3.99
C GLY A 252 10.89 8.17 5.16
N THR A 253 11.97 8.79 5.64
CA THR A 253 11.89 9.78 6.72
C THR A 253 11.58 11.18 6.19
N TYR A 254 10.57 11.83 6.77
CA TYR A 254 10.07 13.16 6.37
C TYR A 254 10.10 14.15 7.55
N GLY A 255 11.20 14.13 8.30
CA GLY A 255 11.45 15.07 9.39
C GLY A 255 10.36 15.03 10.46
N GLY A 256 9.82 16.19 10.83
CA GLY A 256 8.80 16.33 11.87
C GLY A 256 7.48 15.59 11.58
N HIS A 257 7.24 15.12 10.36
CA HIS A 257 6.06 14.32 10.01
C HIS A 257 6.26 12.81 10.24
N GLY A 258 7.49 12.40 10.56
CA GLY A 258 7.87 11.01 10.78
C GLY A 258 8.10 10.23 9.49
N ILE A 259 7.78 8.94 9.50
CA ILE A 259 7.98 8.06 8.34
C ILE A 259 6.74 8.01 7.46
N GLU A 260 6.96 8.12 6.16
CA GLU A 260 5.93 7.96 5.15
C GLU A 260 6.24 6.82 4.18
N ILE A 261 5.23 6.37 3.44
CA ILE A 261 5.35 5.38 2.38
C ILE A 261 5.23 6.09 1.04
N ILE A 262 6.17 5.81 0.14
CA ILE A 262 6.12 6.25 -1.25
C ILE A 262 6.08 5.05 -2.20
N SER A 263 5.53 5.25 -3.38
CA SER A 263 5.63 4.35 -4.52
C SER A 263 6.60 4.93 -5.54
N LEU A 264 7.74 4.28 -5.73
CA LEU A 264 8.68 4.57 -6.80
C LEU A 264 8.27 3.84 -8.07
N LYS A 265 8.19 4.57 -9.18
CA LYS A 265 7.92 4.04 -10.52
C LYS A 265 8.70 4.79 -11.58
N TYR A 266 8.96 4.11 -12.69
CA TYR A 266 9.54 4.68 -13.89
C TYR A 266 8.42 5.22 -14.77
N GLU A 267 8.52 6.49 -15.13
CA GLU A 267 7.62 7.15 -16.06
C GLU A 267 8.43 8.01 -17.01
N GLU A 268 8.24 7.77 -18.30
CA GLU A 268 9.11 8.34 -19.34
C GLU A 268 10.57 7.94 -19.04
N ASP A 269 11.49 8.90 -19.02
CA ASP A 269 12.92 8.68 -18.73
C ASP A 269 13.29 9.07 -17.29
N LYS A 270 12.30 9.14 -16.39
CA LYS A 270 12.48 9.61 -15.01
C LYS A 270 12.03 8.58 -13.98
N LEU A 271 12.73 8.56 -12.86
CA LEU A 271 12.27 7.86 -11.66
C LEU A 271 11.43 8.83 -10.83
N ARG A 272 10.17 8.46 -10.58
CA ARG A 272 9.20 9.27 -9.85
C ARG A 272 8.72 8.58 -8.58
N GLY A 273 8.63 9.35 -7.50
CA GLY A 273 8.13 8.89 -6.20
C GLY A 273 6.83 9.58 -5.81
N TYR A 274 5.77 8.79 -5.71
CA TYR A 274 4.43 9.26 -5.33
C TYR A 274 4.14 8.91 -3.88
N LYS A 275 3.58 9.85 -3.12
CA LYS A 275 3.19 9.59 -1.74
C LYS A 275 2.03 8.60 -1.67
N VAL A 276 2.22 7.49 -0.99
CA VAL A 276 1.15 6.55 -0.61
C VAL A 276 0.54 6.97 0.73
N THR A 277 1.40 7.37 1.66
CA THR A 277 1.01 8.18 2.81
C THR A 277 1.63 9.56 2.68
N GLY A 278 0.98 10.58 3.20
CA GLY A 278 1.54 11.93 3.19
C GLY A 278 1.23 12.72 4.45
N ASP A 279 1.35 14.03 4.32
CA ASP A 279 1.25 14.97 5.42
C ASP A 279 0.54 16.26 4.97
N PRO A 280 0.14 17.17 5.90
CA PRO A 280 -0.55 18.41 5.55
C PRO A 280 0.22 19.39 4.65
N ASN A 281 1.54 19.29 4.57
CA ASN A 281 2.39 20.05 3.67
C ASN A 281 2.41 19.38 2.30
N VAL A 282 2.81 18.12 2.19
CA VAL A 282 2.77 17.37 0.93
C VAL A 282 1.84 16.16 1.08
N PRO A 283 0.59 16.25 0.58
CA PRO A 283 -0.41 15.21 0.72
C PRO A 283 -0.04 13.88 0.05
N ALA A 284 -0.73 12.82 0.48
CA ALA A 284 -0.81 11.57 -0.26
C ALA A 284 -1.25 11.81 -1.73
N CYS A 285 -0.87 10.88 -2.60
CA CYS A 285 -1.02 10.91 -4.07
C CYS A 285 -0.12 11.94 -4.80
N GLN A 286 0.53 12.87 -4.10
CA GLN A 286 1.39 13.86 -4.75
C GLN A 286 2.72 13.26 -5.23
N LEU A 287 3.23 13.80 -6.34
CA LEU A 287 4.57 13.51 -6.86
C LEU A 287 5.63 14.20 -5.98
N SER A 288 6.12 13.49 -4.97
CA SER A 288 7.08 14.01 -4.01
C SER A 288 8.51 14.05 -4.53
N ILE A 289 8.89 13.15 -5.44
CA ILE A 289 10.28 12.95 -5.87
C ILE A 289 10.31 12.77 -7.37
N GLU A 290 11.22 13.46 -8.06
CA GLU A 290 11.53 13.23 -9.47
C GLU A 290 13.05 13.22 -9.65
N VAL A 291 13.58 12.22 -10.33
CA VAL A 291 15.03 12.00 -10.50
C VAL A 291 15.35 11.84 -11.99
N HIS A 292 16.42 12.51 -12.41
CA HIS A 292 16.95 12.50 -13.78
C HIS A 292 18.03 11.42 -13.89
N LEU A 293 17.67 10.25 -14.45
CA LEU A 293 18.55 9.08 -14.48
C LEU A 293 19.57 9.10 -15.63
N ASP A 294 19.33 9.95 -16.62
CA ASP A 294 20.22 10.25 -17.74
C ASP A 294 21.44 11.08 -17.32
N GLU A 295 21.43 11.65 -16.11
CA GLU A 295 22.46 12.55 -15.59
C GLU A 295 23.11 12.01 -14.30
N PRO A 296 23.83 10.88 -14.36
CA PRO A 296 24.58 10.42 -13.21
C PRO A 296 25.74 11.35 -12.88
N MET A 297 25.96 11.60 -11.59
CA MET A 297 27.07 12.39 -11.09
C MET A 297 28.08 11.56 -10.30
N VAL A 298 29.35 11.96 -10.34
CA VAL A 298 30.42 11.45 -9.49
C VAL A 298 31.04 12.62 -8.73
N LEU A 299 31.05 12.52 -7.40
CA LEU A 299 31.64 13.52 -6.50
C LEU A 299 32.76 12.91 -5.66
N GLY A 300 33.84 13.67 -5.47
CA GLY A 300 34.88 13.42 -4.49
C GLY A 300 34.46 13.82 -3.08
N SER A 301 35.25 13.45 -2.07
CA SER A 301 34.95 13.79 -0.67
C SER A 301 35.02 15.30 -0.39
N ALA A 302 35.98 16.01 -1.00
CA ALA A 302 36.21 17.43 -0.75
C ALA A 302 35.03 18.31 -1.21
N GLU A 303 34.39 17.94 -2.33
CA GLU A 303 33.23 18.65 -2.89
C GLU A 303 31.97 18.52 -2.01
N GLN A 304 31.97 17.59 -1.06
CA GLN A 304 30.80 17.23 -0.26
C GLN A 304 30.91 17.68 1.21
N GLU A 305 31.98 18.38 1.59
CA GLU A 305 32.20 18.74 3.01
C GLU A 305 31.12 19.70 3.54
N THR A 306 30.62 20.62 2.72
CA THR A 306 29.55 21.56 3.06
C THR A 306 28.56 21.70 1.90
N LEU A 307 27.33 22.15 2.18
CA LEU A 307 26.37 22.45 1.11
C LEU A 307 26.89 23.54 0.16
N ALA A 308 27.57 24.56 0.68
CA ALA A 308 28.14 25.62 -0.13
C ALA A 308 29.20 25.10 -1.13
N MET A 309 30.03 24.14 -0.71
CA MET A 309 30.98 23.48 -1.62
C MET A 309 30.23 22.67 -2.68
N LEU A 310 29.24 21.89 -2.27
CA LEU A 310 28.44 21.06 -3.18
C LEU A 310 27.70 21.91 -4.23
N GLU A 311 27.17 23.07 -3.83
CA GLU A 311 26.48 24.01 -4.72
C GLU A 311 27.43 24.79 -5.64
N SER A 312 28.72 24.89 -5.27
CA SER A 312 29.74 25.58 -6.08
C SER A 312 30.33 24.71 -7.20
N VAL A 313 30.04 23.40 -7.18
CA VAL A 313 30.51 22.45 -8.19
C VAL A 313 29.83 22.75 -9.53
N ASP A 314 30.63 22.88 -10.59
CA ASP A 314 30.07 22.95 -11.94
C ASP A 314 29.47 21.59 -12.31
N ARG A 315 28.22 21.62 -12.77
CA ARG A 315 27.48 20.42 -13.15
C ARG A 315 28.19 19.66 -14.27
N ASP A 316 28.80 20.35 -15.24
CA ASP A 316 29.49 19.68 -16.35
C ASP A 316 30.76 18.93 -15.90
N ASP A 317 31.36 19.31 -14.77
CA ASP A 317 32.57 18.66 -14.24
C ASP A 317 32.27 17.32 -13.54
N VAL A 318 31.05 17.13 -13.06
CA VAL A 318 30.67 15.93 -12.27
C VAL A 318 29.75 14.96 -13.00
N LEU A 319 29.11 15.41 -14.08
CA LEU A 319 28.25 14.54 -14.89
C LEU A 319 29.07 13.55 -15.72
N ILE A 320 28.67 12.29 -15.66
CA ILE A 320 29.28 11.22 -16.46
C ILE A 320 28.44 10.95 -17.70
N ARG A 321 29.00 11.26 -18.88
CA ARG A 321 28.30 11.13 -20.17
C ARG A 321 28.43 9.74 -20.81
N ASP A 322 29.56 9.06 -20.61
CA ASP A 322 29.75 7.67 -21.07
C ASP A 322 29.45 6.70 -19.91
N PRO A 323 28.44 5.81 -20.05
CA PRO A 323 28.12 4.82 -19.02
C PRO A 323 29.29 3.91 -18.61
N LYS A 324 30.35 3.79 -19.41
CA LYS A 324 31.55 3.00 -19.08
C LYS A 324 32.44 3.66 -18.03
N ASP A 325 32.38 4.98 -17.92
CA ASP A 325 33.19 5.77 -16.98
C ASP A 325 32.53 5.83 -15.59
N LEU A 326 31.30 5.34 -15.46
CA LEU A 326 30.59 5.22 -14.19
C LEU A 326 31.31 4.24 -13.25
N PRO A 327 31.82 4.72 -12.10
CA PRO A 327 32.42 3.82 -11.12
C PRO A 327 31.37 2.88 -10.53
N SER A 328 31.79 1.71 -10.06
CA SER A 328 30.89 0.79 -9.35
C SER A 328 30.41 1.37 -8.00
N SER A 329 31.21 2.25 -7.40
CA SER A 329 30.92 2.94 -6.15
C SER A 329 31.74 4.23 -6.04
N GLN A 330 31.17 5.26 -5.42
CA GLN A 330 31.80 6.54 -5.13
C GLN A 330 31.69 6.89 -3.63
N PRO A 331 32.57 7.76 -3.08
CA PRO A 331 32.43 8.22 -1.71
C PRO A 331 31.15 9.06 -1.55
N PHE A 332 30.52 8.93 -0.40
CA PHE A 332 29.38 9.75 -0.01
C PHE A 332 29.59 10.30 1.40
N LEU A 333 29.41 11.61 1.54
CA LEU A 333 29.43 12.29 2.82
C LEU A 333 28.15 13.10 2.95
N VAL A 334 27.53 13.04 4.13
CA VAL A 334 26.48 13.99 4.49
C VAL A 334 27.17 15.34 4.77
N PRO A 335 26.87 16.41 4.01
CA PRO A 335 27.54 17.69 4.20
C PRO A 335 27.35 18.25 5.61
N ALA A 336 28.34 19.00 6.10
CA ALA A 336 28.25 19.63 7.41
C ALA A 336 27.06 20.60 7.49
N GLY A 337 26.33 20.54 8.59
CA GLY A 337 25.11 21.35 8.81
C GLY A 337 23.82 20.74 8.26
N VAL A 338 23.88 19.58 7.57
CA VAL A 338 22.69 18.85 7.12
C VAL A 338 22.11 18.04 8.27
N HIS A 339 20.80 18.18 8.48
CA HIS A 339 20.05 17.40 9.46
C HIS A 339 19.82 15.97 8.97
N ASP A 340 20.32 14.98 9.73
CA ASP A 340 20.16 13.55 9.47
C ASP A 340 18.90 13.00 10.13
N HIS A 341 17.95 12.53 9.31
CA HIS A 341 16.73 11.85 9.74
C HIS A 341 16.79 10.34 9.55
N GLY A 342 17.87 9.67 9.96
CA GLY A 342 17.87 8.21 10.13
C GLY A 342 18.98 7.44 9.42
N MET A 343 19.92 8.11 8.75
CA MET A 343 21.09 7.47 8.13
C MET A 343 21.85 6.64 9.17
N GLY A 344 22.13 7.22 10.35
CA GLY A 344 22.83 6.52 11.43
C GLY A 344 22.09 5.29 11.98
N ASP A 345 20.75 5.28 11.99
CA ASP A 345 19.95 4.11 12.39
C ASP A 345 20.06 3.01 11.34
N VAL A 346 19.86 3.34 10.06
CA VAL A 346 19.94 2.38 8.95
C VAL A 346 21.34 1.76 8.85
N GLY A 347 22.40 2.58 8.88
CA GLY A 347 23.77 2.10 8.79
C GLY A 347 24.10 1.09 9.90
N ARG A 348 23.65 1.36 11.13
CA ARG A 348 23.83 0.45 12.28
C ARG A 348 22.97 -0.80 12.15
N LYS A 349 21.70 -0.66 11.79
CA LYS A 349 20.72 -1.76 11.84
C LYS A 349 20.90 -2.75 10.71
N LEU A 350 21.28 -2.27 9.52
CA LEU A 350 21.56 -3.09 8.34
C LEU A 350 23.05 -3.43 8.19
N ASN A 351 23.90 -2.97 9.11
CA ASN A 351 25.36 -3.12 9.02
C ASN A 351 25.91 -2.66 7.65
N MET A 352 25.46 -1.48 7.21
CA MET A 352 25.79 -0.91 5.91
C MET A 352 26.77 0.25 6.05
N ASP A 353 27.79 0.26 5.19
CA ASP A 353 28.65 1.44 5.02
C ASP A 353 27.96 2.49 4.16
N LEU A 354 27.30 3.43 4.82
CA LEU A 354 26.65 4.57 4.16
C LEU A 354 27.63 5.68 3.76
N LYS A 355 28.95 5.49 3.90
CA LYS A 355 29.97 6.45 3.40
C LYS A 355 30.32 6.22 1.94
N ARG A 356 29.65 5.27 1.28
CA ARG A 356 29.82 4.96 -0.14
C ARG A 356 28.46 4.72 -0.76
N CYS A 357 28.24 5.22 -1.97
CA CYS A 357 27.03 4.95 -2.73
C CYS A 357 27.36 4.33 -4.09
N ARG A 358 26.39 3.63 -4.69
CA ARG A 358 26.50 3.01 -6.02
C ARG A 358 26.30 4.05 -7.12
N ARG A 359 25.30 4.92 -6.96
CA ARG A 359 24.96 5.97 -7.93
C ARG A 359 24.48 7.22 -7.22
N ARG A 360 24.60 8.36 -7.89
CA ARG A 360 24.04 9.63 -7.46
C ARG A 360 23.50 10.36 -8.68
N TYR A 361 22.33 10.98 -8.54
CA TYR A 361 21.63 11.67 -9.62
C TYR A 361 21.06 13.00 -9.14
N TYR A 362 20.90 13.95 -10.06
CA TYR A 362 20.12 15.14 -9.79
C TYR A 362 18.64 14.78 -9.72
N GLY A 363 17.93 15.47 -8.86
CA GLY A 363 16.49 15.35 -8.73
C GLY A 363 15.89 16.62 -8.22
N THR A 364 14.57 16.58 -8.10
CA THR A 364 13.80 17.60 -7.43
C THR A 364 12.81 16.95 -6.49
N GLY A 365 12.56 17.60 -5.36
CA GLY A 365 11.53 17.20 -4.43
C GLY A 365 10.45 18.26 -4.30
N LEU A 366 9.20 17.83 -4.12
CA LEU A 366 8.08 18.73 -3.90
C LEU A 366 8.05 19.16 -2.43
N ILE A 367 8.00 20.47 -2.19
CA ILE A 367 7.82 21.07 -0.87
C ILE A 367 6.62 22.00 -0.91
N ALA A 368 6.02 22.25 0.26
CA ALA A 368 4.94 23.20 0.40
C ALA A 368 4.80 23.65 1.86
N MET A 369 4.09 24.75 2.07
CA MET A 369 3.63 25.18 3.39
C MET A 369 2.43 24.34 3.85
N HIS A 370 2.15 24.38 5.15
CA HIS A 370 0.99 23.70 5.75
C HIS A 370 -0.32 24.02 4.99
N GLY A 371 -1.10 22.97 4.72
CA GLY A 371 -2.30 23.00 3.89
C GLY A 371 -2.00 22.92 2.39
N PHE A 372 -0.85 22.35 2.00
CA PHE A 372 -0.36 22.27 0.63
C PHE A 372 -0.39 23.62 -0.13
N ARG A 373 0.03 24.68 0.55
CA ARG A 373 0.03 26.05 -0.01
C ARG A 373 1.41 26.40 -0.55
N ASN A 374 1.43 27.19 -1.62
CA ASN A 374 2.66 27.67 -2.27
C ASN A 374 3.64 26.51 -2.57
N SER A 375 3.14 25.45 -3.21
CA SER A 375 3.96 24.30 -3.52
C SER A 375 4.99 24.64 -4.61
N SER A 376 6.21 24.12 -4.44
CA SER A 376 7.31 24.31 -5.38
C SER A 376 8.21 23.07 -5.38
N ARG A 377 8.98 22.90 -6.45
CA ARG A 377 10.02 21.86 -6.52
C ARG A 377 11.37 22.48 -6.17
N THR A 378 12.03 21.92 -5.18
CA THR A 378 13.41 22.27 -4.77
C THR A 378 14.39 21.25 -5.36
N PRO A 379 15.60 21.65 -5.75
CA PRO A 379 16.68 20.73 -6.07
C PRO A 379 16.98 19.75 -4.93
N CYS A 380 17.30 18.51 -5.29
CA CYS A 380 17.82 17.50 -4.37
C CYS A 380 18.82 16.58 -5.08
N HIS A 381 19.64 15.88 -4.31
CA HIS A 381 20.46 14.78 -4.85
C HIS A 381 19.82 13.46 -4.43
N PHE A 382 19.61 12.56 -5.40
CA PHE A 382 19.23 11.18 -5.13
C PHE A 382 20.48 10.32 -4.98
N ILE A 383 20.61 9.61 -3.86
CA ILE A 383 21.78 8.81 -3.51
C ILE A 383 21.37 7.36 -3.38
N LEU A 384 21.83 6.50 -4.28
CA LEU A 384 21.52 5.09 -4.30
C LEU A 384 22.61 4.28 -3.61
N PHE A 385 22.28 3.57 -2.53
CA PHE A 385 23.23 2.70 -1.83
C PHE A 385 23.18 1.27 -2.38
N ASN A 386 21.99 0.69 -2.46
CA ASN A 386 21.73 -0.65 -3.01
C ASN A 386 20.29 -0.77 -3.51
N GLU A 387 19.82 -1.98 -3.83
CA GLU A 387 18.45 -2.23 -4.31
C GLU A 387 17.35 -1.91 -3.28
N GLU A 388 17.68 -1.77 -2.00
CA GLU A 388 16.71 -1.60 -0.92
C GLU A 388 16.79 -0.21 -0.26
N VAL A 389 17.92 0.47 -0.40
CA VAL A 389 18.23 1.72 0.33
C VAL A 389 18.70 2.80 -0.62
N PHE A 390 18.04 3.95 -0.54
CA PHE A 390 18.47 5.19 -1.15
C PHE A 390 18.20 6.36 -0.19
N ALA A 391 18.77 7.52 -0.47
CA ALA A 391 18.51 8.75 0.27
C ALA A 391 18.25 9.92 -0.68
N LEU A 392 17.63 10.97 -0.14
CA LEU A 392 17.46 12.27 -0.76
C LEU A 392 18.11 13.33 0.10
N LEU A 393 19.11 14.01 -0.45
CA LEU A 393 19.68 15.21 0.14
C LEU A 393 18.93 16.44 -0.38
N TRP A 394 18.17 17.08 0.50
CA TRP A 394 17.39 18.28 0.21
C TRP A 394 18.27 19.51 0.40
N LEU A 395 18.63 20.18 -0.70
CA LEU A 395 19.59 21.28 -0.65
C LEU A 395 19.02 22.49 0.11
N GLU A 396 17.84 22.97 -0.27
CA GLU A 396 17.22 24.15 0.36
C GLU A 396 16.73 23.89 1.79
N LEU A 397 16.43 22.63 2.15
CA LEU A 397 15.97 22.27 3.50
C LEU A 397 17.11 21.92 4.47
N HIS A 398 18.36 21.84 3.97
CA HIS A 398 19.52 21.42 4.75
C HIS A 398 19.26 20.10 5.49
N SER A 399 18.67 19.12 4.80
CA SER A 399 18.16 17.89 5.41
C SER A 399 18.40 16.67 4.52
N ILE A 400 18.56 15.50 5.11
CA ILE A 400 18.65 14.23 4.39
C ILE A 400 17.57 13.24 4.86
N SER A 401 16.79 12.76 3.90
CA SER A 401 15.80 11.69 4.08
C SER A 401 16.40 10.37 3.63
N ILE A 402 16.23 9.30 4.42
CA ILE A 402 16.63 7.95 4.03
C ILE A 402 15.40 7.08 3.78
N PHE A 403 15.49 6.23 2.77
CA PHE A 403 14.43 5.37 2.32
C PHE A 403 14.87 3.91 2.36
N HIS A 404 13.98 3.04 2.83
CA HIS A 404 14.17 1.60 2.85
C HIS A 404 12.96 0.90 2.24
N ARG A 405 13.23 -0.11 1.40
CA ARG A 405 12.21 -0.90 0.71
C ARG A 405 11.21 -1.52 1.69
N VAL A 406 9.96 -1.59 1.26
CA VAL A 406 8.92 -2.36 1.94
C VAL A 406 9.10 -3.83 1.56
N CYS A 407 9.37 -4.69 2.54
CA CYS A 407 9.69 -6.11 2.33
C CYS A 407 8.48 -7.02 2.59
N GLU A 408 7.40 -6.44 3.12
CA GLU A 408 6.15 -7.12 3.40
C GLU A 408 5.46 -7.54 2.08
N GLN A 409 4.89 -8.74 2.08
CA GLN A 409 4.06 -9.21 0.97
C GLN A 409 2.67 -8.54 1.03
N ILE A 410 2.58 -7.35 0.45
CA ILE A 410 1.36 -6.54 0.35
C ILE A 410 0.46 -7.00 -0.78
#